data_AF-A0A1S3CV97-F1
#
_entry.id   AF-A0A1S3CV97-F1
#
_cell.length_a   1.000
_cell.length_b   1.000
_cell.length_c   1.000
_cell.angle_alpha   90.00
_cell.angle_beta   90.00
_cell.angle_gamma   90.00
#
_symmetry.space_group_name_H-M   'P 1'
#
loop_
_entity.id
_entity.type
_entity.pdbx_description
1 polymer ?
#
loop_
_entity_poly.entity_id
_entity_poly.type
_entity_poly.pdbx_seq_one_letter_code
_entity_poly.pdbx_strand_id
1 'polypeptide(L)'
;MNGSGIFTRRQDFSSFNSLPRHKLNSYHIKMEDEGNHGNDETRCFILSTLAAHNSPKVVCLLCQSTLPVYDRYPLVDGTFFLSPRQHSKHCFEAKVEGKTQYLSVVCMDCLEGTAPGRKIKCRYCTTPWDGSSLVLGTMYSYDIFAAQACCAERYKCNNCQKSLVSSFQKMPFYSDYSHRVSCPQCGVQDFHFIKSLAFCFARDIP
;
A
#
# COMPACT_ATOMS: atom_id res chain seq x y z
N MET A 1 -8.71 -23.01 14.45
CA MET A 1 -7.24 -23.19 14.49
C MET A 1 -6.61 -21.81 14.40
N ASN A 2 -5.99 -21.35 15.49
CA ASN A 2 -5.47 -19.98 15.60
C ASN A 2 -4.29 -19.78 14.64
N GLY A 3 -4.46 -18.91 13.63
CA GLY A 3 -3.44 -18.56 12.63
C GLY A 3 -2.21 -17.85 13.17
N SER A 4 -2.08 -17.68 14.50
CA SER A 4 -0.96 -17.00 15.16
C SER A 4 0.34 -17.82 15.20
N GLY A 5 0.31 -19.12 14.86
CA GLY A 5 1.44 -20.02 15.12
C GLY A 5 2.71 -19.77 14.29
N ILE A 6 2.61 -19.11 13.13
CA ILE A 6 3.77 -18.84 12.25
C ILE A 6 4.34 -17.43 12.41
N PHE A 7 3.58 -16.51 13.02
CA PHE A 7 3.95 -15.11 13.12
C PHE A 7 4.72 -14.84 14.41
N THR A 8 5.71 -13.96 14.34
CA THR A 8 6.58 -13.69 15.49
C THR A 8 5.95 -12.68 16.43
N ARG A 9 6.13 -12.85 17.73
CA ARG A 9 5.77 -11.82 18.71
C ARG A 9 6.81 -10.71 18.73
N ARG A 10 6.36 -9.46 18.57
CA ARG A 10 7.23 -8.28 18.63
C ARG A 10 7.79 -8.11 20.05
N GLN A 11 9.12 -8.02 20.17
CA GLN A 11 9.82 -7.85 21.46
C GLN A 11 10.02 -6.37 21.82
N ASP A 12 10.27 -5.54 20.81
CA ASP A 12 10.53 -4.11 20.96
C ASP A 12 10.06 -3.30 19.75
N PHE A 13 10.14 -1.98 19.89
CA PHE A 13 9.71 -0.99 18.91
C PHE A 13 10.90 -0.20 18.32
N SER A 14 12.12 -0.71 18.47
CA SER A 14 13.34 0.03 18.15
C SER A 14 13.49 0.32 16.65
N SER A 15 12.88 -0.48 15.78
CA SER A 15 12.87 -0.22 14.33
C SER A 15 12.21 1.11 13.99
N PHE A 16 11.22 1.56 14.77
CA PHE A 16 10.57 2.86 14.57
C PHE A 16 11.47 4.05 14.90
N ASN A 17 12.61 3.86 15.58
CA ASN A 17 13.52 4.97 15.89
C ASN A 17 14.16 5.61 14.66
N SER A 18 14.07 5.01 13.48
CA SER A 18 14.50 5.65 12.23
C SER A 18 13.46 6.64 11.67
N LEU A 19 12.25 6.70 12.23
CA LEU A 19 11.22 7.66 11.86
C LEU A 19 11.51 9.04 12.48
N PRO A 20 10.98 10.12 11.86
CA PRO A 20 10.96 11.43 12.50
C PRO A 20 10.28 11.38 13.88
N ARG A 21 10.87 12.04 14.89
CA ARG A 21 10.38 11.99 16.29
C ARG A 21 8.89 12.36 16.44
N HIS A 22 8.39 13.28 15.62
CA HIS A 22 6.98 13.70 15.65
C HIS A 22 5.99 12.62 15.17
N LYS A 23 6.47 11.53 14.57
CA LYS A 23 5.68 10.38 14.12
C LYS A 23 5.70 9.20 15.10
N LEU A 24 6.43 9.32 16.21
CA LEU A 24 6.48 8.27 17.25
C LEU A 24 5.26 8.38 18.18
N ASN A 25 4.07 8.14 17.63
CA ASN A 25 2.80 8.18 18.36
C ASN A 25 1.72 7.33 17.67
N SER A 26 0.58 7.14 18.36
CA SER A 26 -0.55 6.33 17.92
C SER A 26 -1.29 6.87 16.70
N TYR A 27 -1.07 8.12 16.29
CA TYR A 27 -1.65 8.66 15.06
C TYR A 27 -0.94 8.17 13.81
N HIS A 28 0.34 7.84 13.90
CA HIS A 28 1.17 7.42 12.77
C HIS A 28 1.54 5.94 12.82
N ILE A 29 1.50 5.32 14.00
CA ILE A 29 1.81 3.92 14.20
C ILE A 29 0.59 3.27 14.84
N LYS A 30 -0.01 2.28 14.15
CA LYS A 30 -1.14 1.56 14.70
C LYS A 30 -0.67 0.67 15.85
N MET A 31 -1.07 1.05 17.07
CA MET A 31 -0.81 0.29 18.29
C MET A 31 -1.98 -0.66 18.59
N GLU A 32 -1.72 -1.62 19.48
CA GLU A 32 -2.78 -2.46 20.06
C GLU A 32 -3.58 -1.59 21.04
N ASP A 33 -4.85 -1.34 20.72
CA ASP A 33 -5.76 -0.64 21.62
C ASP A 33 -6.52 -1.69 22.44
N GLU A 34 -6.72 -1.45 23.74
CA GLU A 34 -7.54 -2.30 24.63
C GLU A 34 -9.04 -2.35 24.22
N GLY A 35 -9.45 -1.58 23.20
CA GLY A 35 -10.83 -1.41 22.74
C GLY A 35 -11.22 -2.17 21.46
N ASN A 36 -11.99 -3.24 21.65
CA ASN A 36 -13.03 -3.90 20.82
C ASN A 36 -12.95 -4.00 19.27
N HIS A 37 -12.98 -5.28 18.81
CA HIS A 37 -13.51 -5.89 17.58
C HIS A 37 -13.06 -5.37 16.19
N GLY A 38 -13.16 -4.08 15.87
CA GLY A 38 -12.94 -3.61 14.48
C GLY A 38 -11.48 -3.66 14.00
N ASN A 39 -10.54 -3.40 14.92
CA ASN A 39 -9.11 -3.56 14.64
C ASN A 39 -8.73 -5.05 14.51
N ASP A 40 -9.54 -5.92 15.12
CA ASP A 40 -9.31 -7.35 15.07
C ASP A 40 -9.67 -7.95 13.70
N GLU A 41 -10.68 -7.42 13.01
CA GLU A 41 -11.03 -7.87 11.65
C GLU A 41 -9.91 -7.63 10.65
N THR A 42 -9.31 -6.43 10.64
CA THR A 42 -8.19 -6.11 9.73
C THR A 42 -6.99 -6.97 10.04
N ARG A 43 -6.65 -7.14 11.32
CA ARG A 43 -5.57 -8.04 11.77
C ARG A 43 -5.83 -9.47 11.35
N CYS A 44 -7.01 -10.01 11.65
CA CYS A 44 -7.40 -11.36 11.30
C CYS A 44 -7.37 -11.58 9.79
N PHE A 45 -7.83 -10.62 9.00
CA PHE A 45 -7.77 -10.68 7.54
C PHE A 45 -6.32 -10.80 7.02
N ILE A 46 -5.41 -9.92 7.49
CA ILE A 46 -4.01 -9.95 7.07
C ILE A 46 -3.34 -11.26 7.47
N LEU A 47 -3.48 -11.66 8.74
CA LEU A 47 -2.83 -12.85 9.28
C LEU A 47 -3.39 -14.14 8.66
N SER A 48 -4.71 -14.23 8.45
CA SER A 48 -5.32 -15.39 7.80
C SER A 48 -4.92 -15.50 6.33
N THR A 49 -4.88 -14.38 5.61
CA THR A 49 -4.38 -14.34 4.22
C THR A 49 -2.95 -14.85 4.16
N LEU A 50 -2.04 -14.30 4.97
CA LEU A 50 -0.64 -14.70 4.96
C LEU A 50 -0.40 -16.13 5.45
N ALA A 51 -1.19 -16.60 6.43
CA ALA A 51 -1.14 -17.99 6.91
C ALA A 51 -1.61 -18.97 5.83
N ALA A 52 -2.64 -18.63 5.05
CA ALA A 52 -3.08 -19.45 3.91
C ALA A 52 -1.98 -19.59 2.84
N HIS A 53 -1.09 -18.60 2.72
CA HIS A 53 0.10 -18.64 1.86
C HIS A 53 1.37 -19.13 2.57
N ASN A 54 1.27 -19.59 3.83
CA ASN A 54 2.38 -20.03 4.68
C ASN A 54 3.57 -19.02 4.71
N SER A 55 3.26 -17.73 4.77
CA SER A 55 4.23 -16.65 4.62
C SER A 55 4.32 -15.78 5.88
N PRO A 56 5.23 -16.10 6.83
CA PRO A 56 5.44 -15.30 8.04
C PRO A 56 6.22 -14.00 7.78
N LYS A 57 6.67 -13.80 6.53
CA LYS A 57 7.41 -12.63 6.08
C LYS A 57 6.78 -12.12 4.78
N VAL A 58 6.99 -10.85 4.49
CA VAL A 58 6.48 -10.18 3.29
C VAL A 58 7.59 -9.37 2.64
N VAL A 59 7.45 -9.05 1.35
CA VAL A 59 8.49 -8.35 0.58
C VAL A 59 7.98 -6.95 0.24
N CYS A 60 8.73 -5.92 0.63
CA CYS A 60 8.42 -4.54 0.26
C CYS A 60 8.40 -4.38 -1.26
N LEU A 61 7.30 -3.85 -1.80
CA LEU A 61 7.13 -3.66 -3.24
C LEU A 61 8.22 -2.78 -3.87
N LEU A 62 8.69 -1.77 -3.14
CA LEU A 62 9.61 -0.79 -3.68
C LEU A 62 11.06 -1.23 -3.60
N CYS A 63 11.53 -1.66 -2.43
CA CYS A 63 12.95 -2.00 -2.21
C CYS A 63 13.26 -3.50 -2.25
N GLN A 64 12.26 -4.37 -2.28
CA GLN A 64 12.40 -5.84 -2.18
C GLN A 64 12.99 -6.34 -0.85
N SER A 65 13.10 -5.50 0.17
CA SER A 65 13.48 -5.94 1.51
C SER A 65 12.40 -6.83 2.12
N THR A 66 12.82 -7.92 2.74
CA THR A 66 11.96 -8.85 3.47
C THR A 66 11.67 -8.28 4.86
N LEU A 67 10.38 -8.23 5.22
CA LEU A 67 9.88 -7.73 6.50
C LEU A 67 9.22 -8.87 7.27
N PRO A 68 9.50 -9.03 8.58
CA PRO A 68 8.73 -9.92 9.43
C PRO A 68 7.29 -9.44 9.58
N VAL A 69 6.36 -10.38 9.73
CA VAL A 69 4.98 -10.09 10.11
C VAL A 69 4.76 -10.52 11.56
N TYR A 70 4.16 -9.62 12.33
CA TYR A 70 3.92 -9.80 13.76
C TYR A 70 2.47 -10.21 14.02
N ASP A 71 2.25 -10.98 15.08
CA ASP A 71 0.93 -11.47 15.49
C ASP A 71 0.04 -10.40 16.13
N ARG A 72 0.65 -9.28 16.54
CA ARG A 72 0.03 -8.10 17.16
C ARG A 72 0.48 -6.83 16.49
N TYR A 73 -0.36 -5.79 16.62
CA TYR A 73 -0.03 -4.47 16.12
C TYR A 73 1.23 -3.90 16.78
N PRO A 74 2.08 -3.17 16.04
CA PRO A 74 2.11 -2.97 14.58
C PRO A 74 2.50 -4.26 13.82
N LEU A 75 1.68 -4.66 12.84
CA LEU A 75 1.83 -5.96 12.17
C LEU A 75 3.05 -6.07 11.26
N VAL A 76 3.59 -4.93 10.82
CA VAL A 76 4.78 -4.85 9.97
C VAL A 76 5.45 -3.49 10.15
N ASP A 77 6.76 -3.41 9.89
CA ASP A 77 7.52 -2.16 9.85
C ASP A 77 7.30 -1.45 8.50
N GLY A 78 6.05 -1.05 8.27
CA GLY A 78 5.55 -0.55 7.01
C GLY A 78 4.02 -0.49 7.01
N THR A 79 3.44 -0.41 5.82
CA THR A 79 1.99 -0.35 5.65
C THR A 79 1.56 -1.34 4.58
N PHE A 80 0.55 -2.13 4.91
CA PHE A 80 -0.14 -2.98 3.94
C PHE A 80 -1.16 -2.17 3.13
N PHE A 81 -1.48 -2.65 1.95
CA PHE A 81 -2.62 -2.14 1.20
C PHE A 81 -3.17 -3.20 0.24
N LEU A 82 -4.43 -3.04 -0.12
CA LEU A 82 -5.08 -3.85 -1.16
C LEU A 82 -5.05 -3.13 -2.50
N SER A 83 -4.77 -3.87 -3.56
CA SER A 83 -4.92 -3.40 -4.93
C SER A 83 -5.67 -4.44 -5.77
N PRO A 84 -6.57 -4.05 -6.68
CA PRO A 84 -7.16 -4.96 -7.64
C PRO A 84 -6.17 -5.45 -8.70
N ARG A 85 -4.96 -4.86 -8.77
CA ARG A 85 -3.89 -5.30 -9.69
C ARG A 85 -2.69 -5.82 -8.91
N GLN A 86 -2.11 -6.91 -9.41
CA GLN A 86 -0.88 -7.45 -8.86
C GLN A 86 0.31 -6.60 -9.33
N HIS A 87 0.92 -5.85 -8.43
CA HIS A 87 2.11 -5.04 -8.73
C HIS A 87 3.40 -5.86 -8.81
N SER A 88 3.44 -7.01 -8.12
CA SER A 88 4.58 -7.92 -8.08
C SER A 88 4.12 -9.35 -7.81
N LYS A 89 4.91 -10.33 -8.25
CA LYS A 89 4.72 -11.75 -7.90
C LYS A 89 4.75 -12.03 -6.39
N HIS A 90 5.25 -11.09 -5.60
CA HIS A 90 5.33 -11.19 -4.13
C HIS A 90 4.07 -10.65 -3.43
N CYS A 91 3.07 -10.15 -4.16
CA CYS A 91 1.77 -9.81 -3.58
C CYS A 91 0.95 -11.07 -3.31
N PHE A 92 0.14 -11.05 -2.25
CA PHE A 92 -0.68 -12.18 -1.85
C PHE A 92 -2.11 -12.01 -2.38
N GLU A 93 -2.58 -12.97 -3.15
CA GLU A 93 -3.97 -12.97 -3.59
C GLU A 93 -4.91 -13.18 -2.39
N ALA A 94 -5.93 -12.32 -2.30
CA ALA A 94 -6.99 -12.38 -1.30
C ALA A 94 -8.35 -12.14 -1.96
N LYS A 95 -9.40 -12.78 -1.44
CA LYS A 95 -10.78 -12.49 -1.83
C LYS A 95 -11.42 -11.56 -0.82
N VAL A 96 -11.82 -10.38 -1.26
CA VAL A 96 -12.50 -9.36 -0.45
C VAL A 96 -13.83 -9.04 -1.13
N GLU A 97 -14.94 -9.28 -0.43
CA GLU A 97 -16.31 -9.06 -0.96
C GLU A 97 -16.54 -9.75 -2.33
N GLY A 98 -16.01 -10.96 -2.49
CA GLY A 98 -16.12 -11.73 -3.74
C GLY A 98 -15.23 -11.23 -4.90
N LYS A 99 -14.42 -10.18 -4.69
CA LYS A 99 -13.47 -9.67 -5.67
C LYS A 99 -12.05 -10.12 -5.32
N THR A 100 -11.28 -10.50 -6.34
CA THR A 100 -9.84 -10.73 -6.18
C THR A 100 -9.14 -9.39 -5.95
N GLN A 101 -8.35 -9.34 -4.89
CA GLN A 101 -7.47 -8.23 -4.52
C GLN A 101 -6.09 -8.80 -4.18
N TYR A 102 -5.08 -7.95 -4.18
CA TYR A 102 -3.70 -8.32 -3.90
C TYR A 102 -3.21 -7.54 -2.68
N LEU A 103 -2.97 -8.26 -1.59
CA LEU A 103 -2.36 -7.74 -0.39
C LEU A 103 -0.87 -7.47 -0.66
N SER A 104 -0.51 -6.21 -0.51
CA SER A 104 0.80 -5.66 -0.82
C SER A 104 1.36 -4.89 0.36
N VAL A 105 2.67 -4.68 0.41
CA VAL A 105 3.31 -3.95 1.52
C VAL A 105 4.39 -2.99 1.01
N VAL A 106 4.51 -1.84 1.66
CA VAL A 106 5.64 -0.91 1.52
C VAL A 106 6.26 -0.69 2.90
N CYS A 107 7.57 -0.87 3.03
CA CYS A 107 8.26 -0.64 4.29
C CYS A 107 8.30 0.86 4.65
N MET A 108 8.46 1.15 5.93
CA MET A 108 8.53 2.52 6.44
C MET A 108 9.61 3.38 5.77
N ASP A 109 10.80 2.85 5.49
CA ASP A 109 11.85 3.64 4.82
C ASP A 109 11.44 4.13 3.41
N CYS A 110 10.65 3.32 2.70
CA CYS A 110 10.17 3.64 1.35
C CYS A 110 8.95 4.57 1.39
N LEU A 111 8.12 4.46 2.43
CA LEU A 111 7.01 5.38 2.68
C LEU A 111 7.52 6.79 2.99
N GLU A 112 8.53 6.89 3.86
CA GLU A 112 9.16 8.16 4.22
C GLU A 112 10.04 8.70 3.08
N GLY A 113 10.69 7.83 2.30
CA GLY A 113 11.56 8.23 1.20
C GLY A 113 12.80 9.02 1.63
N THR A 114 13.15 8.95 2.92
CA THR A 114 14.27 9.69 3.53
C THR A 114 15.59 8.92 3.46
N ALA A 115 15.54 7.58 3.41
CA ALA A 115 16.73 6.75 3.33
C ALA A 115 17.33 6.74 1.90
N PRO A 116 18.67 6.68 1.75
CA PRO A 116 19.34 6.63 0.44
C PRO A 116 18.79 5.51 -0.46
N GLY A 117 18.49 5.84 -1.71
CA GLY A 117 17.97 4.89 -2.70
C GLY A 117 16.55 4.36 -2.44
N ARG A 118 15.83 4.89 -1.43
CA ARG A 118 14.43 4.53 -1.15
C ARG A 118 13.42 5.47 -1.76
N LYS A 119 13.85 6.66 -2.20
CA LYS A 119 13.02 7.65 -2.85
C LYS A 119 12.67 7.22 -4.27
N ILE A 120 11.40 7.34 -4.62
CA ILE A 120 10.92 7.19 -6.00
C ILE A 120 10.31 8.50 -6.47
N LYS A 121 10.45 8.78 -7.77
CA LYS A 121 9.91 9.98 -8.41
C LYS A 121 9.03 9.58 -9.58
N CYS A 122 7.99 10.36 -9.82
CA CYS A 122 7.17 10.18 -11.00
C CYS A 122 8.02 10.38 -12.27
N ARG A 123 7.93 9.46 -13.23
CA ARG A 123 8.67 9.57 -14.51
C ARG A 123 8.25 10.75 -15.37
N TYR A 124 7.09 11.33 -15.11
CA TYR A 124 6.48 12.35 -15.95
C TYR A 124 6.67 13.76 -15.39
N CYS A 125 6.31 13.98 -14.13
CA CYS A 125 6.42 15.30 -13.49
C CYS A 125 7.58 15.40 -12.51
N THR A 126 8.37 14.33 -12.31
CA THR A 126 9.51 14.25 -11.38
C THR A 126 9.18 14.44 -9.90
N THR A 127 7.92 14.72 -9.56
CA THR A 127 7.44 14.85 -8.18
C THR A 127 7.76 13.56 -7.41
N PRO A 128 8.45 13.67 -6.26
CA PRO A 128 8.64 12.54 -5.37
C PRO A 128 7.31 11.94 -4.94
N TRP A 129 7.24 10.61 -4.87
CA TRP A 129 6.14 9.96 -4.18
C TRP A 129 6.36 10.10 -2.67
N ASP A 130 5.30 10.43 -1.95
CA ASP A 130 5.32 10.67 -0.51
C ASP A 130 4.25 9.80 0.15
N GLY A 131 4.66 8.69 0.76
CA GLY A 131 3.77 7.80 1.52
C GLY A 131 3.78 8.10 3.02
N SER A 132 4.40 9.19 3.45
CA SER A 132 4.79 9.43 4.83
C SER A 132 3.61 9.77 5.77
N SER A 133 2.43 10.05 5.20
CA SER A 133 1.17 10.26 5.93
C SER A 133 0.39 8.96 6.18
N LEU A 134 0.82 7.83 5.61
CA LEU A 134 0.17 6.53 5.80
C LEU A 134 0.50 5.96 7.18
N VAL A 135 -0.51 5.40 7.84
CA VAL A 135 -0.34 4.79 9.17
C VAL A 135 0.41 3.47 9.03
N LEU A 136 1.43 3.30 9.87
CA LEU A 136 2.27 2.10 9.93
C LEU A 136 1.61 0.98 10.73
N GLY A 137 1.95 -0.27 10.40
CA GLY A 137 1.51 -1.46 11.11
C GLY A 137 0.11 -1.95 10.76
N THR A 138 -0.59 -1.28 9.84
CA THR A 138 -1.98 -1.57 9.45
C THR A 138 -2.12 -1.74 7.93
N MET A 139 -3.35 -1.77 7.43
CA MET A 139 -3.69 -1.91 6.02
C MET A 139 -4.67 -0.83 5.53
N TYR A 140 -4.51 -0.39 4.28
CA TYR A 140 -5.52 0.37 3.54
C TYR A 140 -6.26 -0.53 2.53
N SER A 141 -7.57 -0.35 2.39
CA SER A 141 -8.41 -1.09 1.43
C SER A 141 -8.36 -0.56 -0.01
N TYR A 142 -7.34 0.24 -0.34
CA TYR A 142 -7.17 0.88 -1.64
C TYR A 142 -5.71 0.95 -2.05
N ASP A 143 -5.47 1.10 -3.35
CA ASP A 143 -4.15 1.24 -3.94
C ASP A 143 -3.53 2.60 -3.60
N ILE A 144 -2.56 2.58 -2.69
CA ILE A 144 -1.91 3.80 -2.18
C ILE A 144 -1.15 4.58 -3.26
N PHE A 145 -0.67 3.92 -4.32
CA PHE A 145 0.04 4.58 -5.42
C PHE A 145 -0.93 5.27 -6.38
N ALA A 146 -2.11 4.69 -6.60
CA ALA A 146 -3.18 5.32 -7.39
C ALA A 146 -3.81 6.50 -6.66
N ALA A 147 -4.03 6.36 -5.34
CA ALA A 147 -4.57 7.40 -4.48
C ALA A 147 -3.70 8.67 -4.42
N GLN A 148 -2.39 8.53 -4.64
CA GLN A 148 -1.41 9.62 -4.60
C GLN A 148 -0.91 10.02 -5.99
N ALA A 149 -1.86 10.25 -6.91
CA ALA A 149 -1.57 10.74 -8.25
C ALA A 149 -1.06 12.19 -8.22
N CYS A 150 0.10 12.43 -8.85
CA CYS A 150 0.80 13.71 -8.85
C CYS A 150 0.64 14.54 -10.14
N CYS A 151 0.20 13.96 -11.25
CA CYS A 151 0.05 14.64 -12.54
C CYS A 151 -1.01 14.00 -13.45
N ALA A 152 -1.37 14.67 -14.55
CA ALA A 152 -2.39 14.25 -15.50
C ALA A 152 -2.12 12.86 -16.13
N GLU A 153 -0.85 12.48 -16.29
CA GLU A 153 -0.46 11.17 -16.83
C GLU A 153 -1.01 10.00 -16.00
N ARG A 154 -1.20 10.22 -14.69
CA ARG A 154 -1.78 9.23 -13.77
C ARG A 154 -3.28 9.01 -14.02
N TYR A 155 -3.95 9.94 -14.70
CA TYR A 155 -5.39 9.93 -14.96
C TYR A 155 -5.77 9.56 -16.39
N LYS A 156 -4.83 9.09 -17.21
CA LYS A 156 -5.12 8.65 -18.58
C LYS A 156 -5.78 7.27 -18.61
N CYS A 157 -6.61 7.00 -19.60
CA CYS A 157 -7.14 5.66 -19.85
C CYS A 157 -6.01 4.67 -20.20
N ASN A 158 -6.08 3.44 -19.67
CA ASN A 158 -5.12 2.37 -20.03
C ASN A 158 -5.18 1.98 -21.52
N ASN A 159 -6.32 2.18 -22.17
CA ASN A 159 -6.54 1.81 -23.56
C ASN A 159 -6.23 2.98 -24.52
N CYS A 160 -7.01 4.06 -24.49
CA CYS A 160 -6.90 5.14 -25.47
C CYS A 160 -5.99 6.30 -25.07
N GLN A 161 -5.38 6.25 -23.87
CA GLN A 161 -4.48 7.29 -23.32
C GLN A 161 -5.09 8.70 -23.18
N LYS A 162 -6.39 8.88 -23.44
CA LYS A 162 -7.10 10.13 -23.18
C LYS A 162 -7.39 10.30 -21.68
N SER A 163 -7.48 11.55 -21.22
CA SER A 163 -7.78 11.86 -19.81
C SER A 163 -9.15 11.32 -19.40
N LEU A 164 -9.24 10.79 -18.18
CA LEU A 164 -10.48 10.30 -17.57
C LEU A 164 -11.20 11.38 -16.77
N VAL A 165 -10.46 12.39 -16.33
CA VAL A 165 -10.97 13.54 -15.58
C VAL A 165 -10.81 14.80 -16.42
N SER A 166 -11.89 15.57 -16.53
CA SER A 166 -11.95 16.84 -17.28
C SER A 166 -11.40 18.01 -16.47
N SER A 167 -11.44 17.93 -15.14
CA SER A 167 -10.86 18.88 -14.20
C SER A 167 -9.90 18.13 -13.27
N PHE A 168 -8.81 18.78 -12.84
CA PHE A 168 -7.88 18.22 -11.84
C PHE A 168 -8.50 18.10 -10.43
N GLN A 169 -9.84 18.03 -10.32
CA GLN A 169 -10.48 17.74 -9.05
C GLN A 169 -10.11 16.32 -8.64
N LYS A 170 -9.45 16.23 -7.48
CA LYS A 170 -9.20 14.95 -6.82
C LYS A 170 -10.54 14.28 -6.55
N MET A 171 -10.58 12.96 -6.71
CA MET A 171 -11.72 12.17 -6.25
C MET A 171 -11.97 12.44 -4.76
N PRO A 172 -13.25 12.44 -4.34
CA PRO A 172 -13.60 12.74 -2.95
C PRO A 172 -13.03 11.71 -1.97
N PHE A 173 -12.86 10.45 -2.40
CA PHE A 173 -12.30 9.39 -1.57
C PHE A 173 -11.09 8.73 -2.23
N TYR A 174 -10.10 8.34 -1.41
CA TYR A 174 -8.92 7.64 -1.91
C TYR A 174 -9.25 6.24 -2.48
N SER A 175 -10.30 5.60 -1.99
CA SER A 175 -10.79 4.31 -2.51
C SER A 175 -11.28 4.39 -3.94
N ASP A 176 -11.77 5.54 -4.40
CA ASP A 176 -12.30 5.71 -5.76
C ASP A 176 -11.23 5.50 -6.84
N TYR A 177 -9.95 5.77 -6.50
CA TYR A 177 -8.83 5.48 -7.40
C TYR A 177 -8.59 3.98 -7.60
N SER A 178 -9.20 3.11 -6.80
CA SER A 178 -9.11 1.65 -6.93
C SER A 178 -10.35 1.02 -7.56
N HIS A 179 -11.34 1.82 -7.94
CA HIS A 179 -12.54 1.32 -8.59
C HIS A 179 -12.33 1.06 -10.08
N ARG A 180 -13.10 0.11 -10.61
CA ARG A 180 -13.23 -0.12 -12.04
C ARG A 180 -14.17 0.93 -12.60
N VAL A 181 -13.72 1.72 -13.56
CA VAL A 181 -14.52 2.80 -14.18
C VAL A 181 -14.51 2.68 -15.69
N SER A 182 -15.59 3.14 -16.33
CA SER A 182 -15.69 3.21 -17.79
C SER A 182 -14.94 4.44 -18.30
N CYS A 183 -14.09 4.28 -19.32
CA CYS A 183 -13.50 5.42 -20.00
C CYS A 183 -14.57 6.22 -20.76
N PRO A 184 -14.72 7.54 -20.52
CA PRO A 184 -15.71 8.37 -21.23
C PRO A 184 -15.39 8.55 -22.72
N GLN A 185 -14.18 8.19 -23.15
CA GLN A 185 -13.71 8.40 -24.52
C GLN A 185 -13.71 7.13 -25.38
N CYS A 186 -13.55 5.95 -24.78
CA CYS A 186 -13.50 4.68 -25.53
C CYS A 186 -14.39 3.57 -24.94
N GLY A 187 -15.13 3.82 -23.86
CA GLY A 187 -16.06 2.89 -23.23
C GLY A 187 -15.44 1.72 -22.46
N VAL A 188 -14.13 1.47 -22.59
CA VAL A 188 -13.44 0.37 -21.89
C VAL A 188 -13.58 0.51 -20.37
N GLN A 189 -13.98 -0.58 -19.70
CA GLN A 189 -14.03 -0.67 -18.24
C GLN A 189 -12.78 -1.32 -17.67
N ASP A 190 -12.03 -0.59 -16.85
CA ASP A 190 -10.78 -1.07 -16.26
C ASP A 190 -10.40 -0.26 -15.01
N PHE A 191 -9.39 -0.71 -14.28
CA PHE A 191 -8.76 -0.02 -13.15
C PHE A 191 -7.78 1.02 -13.66
N HIS A 192 -8.30 2.06 -14.30
CA HIS A 192 -7.46 2.96 -15.08
C HIS A 192 -6.45 3.76 -14.26
N PHE A 193 -6.75 4.10 -13.00
CA PHE A 193 -5.83 4.88 -12.15
C PHE A 193 -4.69 4.02 -11.59
N ILE A 194 -4.84 2.68 -11.60
CA ILE A 194 -3.82 1.75 -11.16
C ILE A 194 -2.93 1.40 -12.34
N LYS A 195 -1.78 2.08 -12.39
CA LYS A 195 -0.73 1.87 -13.38
C LYS A 195 0.36 0.98 -12.81
N SER A 196 1.12 0.34 -13.70
CA SER A 196 2.37 -0.33 -13.32
C SER A 196 3.31 0.65 -12.61
N LEU A 197 3.89 0.22 -11.48
CA LEU A 197 4.86 1.04 -10.74
C LEU A 197 6.08 1.37 -11.60
N ALA A 198 6.56 0.42 -12.40
CA ALA A 198 7.69 0.64 -13.31
C ALA A 198 7.38 1.69 -14.39
N PHE A 199 6.12 1.77 -14.84
CA PHE A 199 5.67 2.79 -15.79
C PHE A 199 5.58 4.18 -15.16
N CYS A 200 5.19 4.27 -13.89
CA CYS A 200 4.94 5.56 -13.24
C CYS A 200 6.12 6.13 -12.47
N PHE A 201 6.98 5.27 -11.94
CA PHE A 201 8.02 5.66 -11.03
C PHE A 201 9.39 5.19 -11.50
N ALA A 202 10.39 6.02 -11.25
CA ALA A 202 11.80 5.67 -11.29
C ALA A 202 12.38 5.83 -9.87
N ARG A 203 13.35 4.99 -9.52
CA ARG A 203 14.13 5.20 -8.31
C ARG A 203 15.03 6.42 -8.51
N ASP A 204 15.16 7.22 -7.46
CA ASP A 204 16.18 8.26 -7.40
C ASP A 204 17.52 7.54 -7.25
N ILE A 205 18.32 7.49 -8.33
CA ILE A 205 19.66 6.92 -8.29
C ILE A 205 20.56 8.00 -7.65
N PRO A 206 21.33 7.67 -6.60
CA PRO A 206 22.28 8.60 -6.00
C PRO A 206 23.37 9.06 -6.99
#